data_AF-A0A4Q8K175-F1
#
_entry.id   AF-A0A4Q8K175-F1
#
_cell.length_a   1.000
_cell.length_b   1.000
_cell.length_c   1.000
_cell.angle_alpha   90.00
_cell.angle_beta   90.00
_cell.angle_gamma   90.00
#
_symmetry.space_group_name_H-M   'P 1'
#
loop_
_entity.id
_entity.type
_entity.pdbx_description
1 polymer ?
#
loop_
_entity_poly.entity_id
_entity_poly.type
_entity_poly.pdbx_seq_one_letter_code
_entity_poly.pdbx_strand_id
1 'polypeptide(L)'
;MKAIVSTVFLVSFIGFLQGARLCITHTDCSLGECCLDPNIPFAEENGLCVRNSKEKELCNPENEKEDALIGDKSTFACPCEKGLTCQQTEVTWGTTKYNVHKCLK
;
A
#
# COMPACT_ATOMS: atom_id res chain seq x y z
N MET A 1 -31.16 -21.41 42.70
CA MET A 1 -29.77 -20.89 42.60
C MET A 1 -28.96 -21.96 41.87
N LYS A 2 -28.39 -21.82 40.67
CA LYS A 2 -27.91 -20.67 39.91
C LYS A 2 -27.89 -21.03 38.39
N ALA A 3 -28.32 -20.07 37.56
CA ALA A 3 -27.89 -19.72 36.19
C ALA A 3 -27.17 -20.81 35.36
N ILE A 4 -27.76 -21.39 34.31
CA ILE A 4 -27.83 -20.86 32.92
C ILE A 4 -26.93 -19.65 32.64
N VAL A 5 -25.62 -19.84 32.51
CA VAL A 5 -24.74 -18.98 31.70
C VAL A 5 -23.49 -19.81 31.36
N SER A 6 -23.29 -20.18 30.10
CA SER A 6 -21.96 -20.14 29.44
C SER A 6 -22.02 -20.71 28.01
N THR A 7 -22.88 -20.14 27.17
CA THR A 7 -22.89 -20.39 25.71
C THR A 7 -22.68 -19.09 24.96
N VAL A 8 -21.70 -18.29 25.38
CA VAL A 8 -21.30 -17.06 24.68
C VAL A 8 -19.79 -16.88 24.80
N PHE A 9 -18.98 -17.61 24.03
CA PHE A 9 -17.56 -17.23 23.79
C PHE A 9 -16.96 -17.98 22.58
N LEU A 10 -17.74 -18.21 21.51
CA LEU A 10 -17.26 -18.90 20.29
C LEU A 10 -17.58 -18.11 19.01
N VAL A 11 -17.57 -16.77 19.06
CA VAL A 11 -17.87 -15.93 17.87
C VAL A 11 -16.96 -14.72 17.74
N SER A 12 -15.63 -14.88 17.88
CA SER A 12 -14.73 -13.72 17.68
C SER A 12 -13.38 -13.99 17.02
N PHE A 13 -13.10 -15.20 16.52
CA PHE A 13 -11.83 -15.51 15.85
C PHE A 13 -11.93 -15.63 14.32
N ILE A 14 -13.02 -15.19 13.71
CA ILE A 14 -13.14 -15.10 12.24
C ILE A 14 -12.93 -13.63 11.83
N GLY A 15 -11.68 -13.16 11.88
CA GLY A 15 -11.39 -11.76 11.53
C GLY A 15 -9.98 -11.48 11.03
N PHE A 16 -9.15 -12.51 10.80
CA PHE A 16 -7.71 -12.33 10.52
C PHE A 16 -7.25 -12.92 9.18
N LEU A 17 -8.12 -12.94 8.17
CA LEU A 17 -7.73 -13.24 6.79
C LEU A 17 -8.15 -12.09 5.87
N GLN A 18 -7.60 -10.89 6.08
CA GLN A 18 -7.52 -9.91 4.99
C GLN A 18 -6.30 -10.26 4.14
N GLY A 19 -6.49 -11.27 3.29
CA GLY A 19 -5.55 -11.63 2.24
C GLY A 19 -5.32 -10.46 1.31
N ALA A 20 -4.11 -10.38 0.76
CA ALA A 20 -3.77 -9.40 -0.26
C ALA A 20 -4.82 -9.44 -1.37
N ARG A 21 -5.51 -8.32 -1.60
CA ARG A 21 -6.55 -8.20 -2.63
C ARG A 21 -5.89 -7.90 -3.96
N LEU A 22 -6.28 -8.63 -5.00
CA LEU A 22 -5.85 -8.33 -6.37
C LEU A 22 -6.65 -7.15 -6.91
N CYS A 23 -6.05 -6.39 -7.81
CA CYS A 23 -6.68 -5.26 -8.50
C CYS A 23 -6.22 -5.18 -9.94
N ILE A 24 -7.08 -4.66 -10.81
CA ILE A 24 -6.72 -4.32 -12.19
C ILE A 24 -6.42 -2.82 -12.25
N THR A 25 -7.22 -2.02 -11.52
CA THR A 25 -7.12 -0.57 -11.44
C THR A 25 -7.18 -0.08 -10.00
N HIS A 26 -6.81 1.19 -9.76
CA HIS A 26 -6.98 1.85 -8.46
C HIS A 26 -8.42 1.81 -7.91
N THR A 27 -9.44 1.72 -8.76
CA THR A 27 -10.85 1.72 -8.34
C THR A 27 -11.31 0.41 -7.70
N ASP A 28 -10.54 -0.66 -7.88
CA ASP A 28 -10.81 -1.96 -7.25
C ASP A 28 -10.41 -1.97 -5.76
N CYS A 29 -9.61 -0.99 -5.35
CA CYS A 29 -9.07 -0.88 -4.00
C CYS A 29 -9.92 0.04 -3.11
N SER A 30 -9.82 -0.17 -1.79
CA SER A 30 -10.56 0.65 -0.82
C SER A 30 -9.97 2.06 -0.69
N LEU A 31 -10.73 2.99 -0.12
CA LEU A 31 -10.22 4.33 0.15
C LEU A 31 -8.95 4.28 1.02
N GLY A 32 -7.87 4.93 0.58
CA GLY A 32 -6.56 4.90 1.26
C GLY A 32 -5.69 3.70 0.86
N GLU A 33 -6.09 2.93 -0.14
CA GLU A 33 -5.28 1.92 -0.82
C GLU A 33 -5.03 2.34 -2.27
N CYS A 34 -3.98 1.79 -2.85
CA CYS A 34 -3.65 1.92 -4.26
C CYS A 34 -3.41 0.55 -4.89
N CYS A 35 -3.63 0.46 -6.20
CA CYS A 35 -3.27 -0.74 -6.95
C CYS A 35 -1.80 -0.67 -7.32
N LEU A 36 -0.97 -1.45 -6.64
CA LEU A 36 0.46 -1.55 -6.91
C LEU A 36 0.69 -2.72 -7.86
N ASP A 37 1.38 -2.52 -8.97
CA ASP A 37 1.89 -3.60 -9.81
C ASP A 37 3.18 -4.14 -9.16
N PRO A 38 3.16 -5.36 -8.60
CA PRO A 38 4.33 -5.87 -7.90
C PRO A 38 5.43 -6.36 -8.84
N ASN A 39 5.36 -6.12 -10.16
CA ASN A 39 6.29 -6.68 -11.16
C ASN A 39 6.47 -8.20 -10.95
N ILE A 40 5.37 -8.90 -10.64
CA ILE A 40 5.41 -10.34 -10.40
C ILE A 40 5.34 -11.04 -11.76
N PRO A 41 6.34 -11.87 -12.12
CA PRO A 41 6.45 -12.50 -13.45
C PRO A 41 5.31 -13.48 -13.81
N PHE A 42 4.32 -13.66 -12.94
CA PHE A 42 3.17 -14.56 -13.13
C PHE A 42 1.81 -13.84 -13.00
N ALA A 43 1.81 -12.52 -12.79
CA ALA A 43 0.60 -11.74 -12.57
C ALA A 43 0.55 -10.52 -13.51
N GLU A 44 0.88 -10.74 -14.80
CA GLU A 44 1.04 -9.67 -15.81
C GLU A 44 -0.16 -8.71 -15.87
N GLU A 45 -1.37 -9.16 -15.52
CA GLU A 45 -2.58 -8.33 -15.55
C GLU A 45 -3.05 -7.85 -14.17
N ASN A 46 -2.58 -8.42 -13.06
CA ASN A 46 -3.13 -8.14 -11.72
C ASN A 46 -2.10 -7.48 -10.80
N GLY A 47 -2.44 -6.29 -10.30
CA GLY A 47 -1.77 -5.65 -9.17
C GLY A 47 -2.28 -6.15 -7.82
N LEU A 48 -1.74 -5.59 -6.75
CA LEU A 48 -2.16 -5.79 -5.38
C LEU A 48 -2.67 -4.47 -4.78
N CYS A 49 -3.84 -4.51 -4.16
CA CYS A 49 -4.30 -3.42 -3.30
C CYS A 49 -3.42 -3.38 -2.05
N VAL A 50 -2.61 -2.34 -1.96
CA VAL A 50 -1.78 -2.06 -0.79
C VAL A 50 -2.09 -0.68 -0.26
N ARG A 51 -1.80 -0.44 1.01
CA ARG A 51 -2.09 0.86 1.62
C ARG A 51 -1.22 1.96 1.02
N ASN A 52 -1.74 3.18 1.02
CA ASN A 52 -0.97 4.38 0.71
C ASN A 52 0.26 4.49 1.63
N SER A 53 1.32 5.11 1.11
CA SER A 53 2.59 5.24 1.81
C SER A 53 2.48 6.20 3.00
N LYS A 54 3.01 5.78 4.14
CA LYS A 54 3.01 6.53 5.39
C LYS A 54 4.21 7.47 5.49
N GLU A 55 4.23 8.29 6.53
CA GLU A 55 5.35 9.19 6.82
C GLU A 55 6.69 8.42 6.84
N LYS A 56 7.67 8.92 6.06
CA LYS A 56 9.01 8.38 5.82
C LYS A 56 9.09 7.12 4.95
N GLU A 57 7.96 6.57 4.50
CA GLU A 57 7.93 5.50 3.50
C GLU A 57 8.21 6.05 2.10
N LEU A 58 8.62 5.16 1.19
CA LEU A 58 8.88 5.52 -0.20
C LEU A 58 7.58 5.90 -0.91
N CYS A 59 7.68 6.83 -1.84
CA CYS A 59 6.57 7.26 -2.68
C CYS A 59 7.01 7.48 -4.12
N ASN A 60 6.06 7.39 -5.03
CA ASN A 60 6.28 7.80 -6.41
C ASN A 60 6.09 9.34 -6.51
N PRO A 61 7.03 10.06 -7.14
CA PRO A 61 6.91 11.50 -7.32
C PRO A 61 5.67 11.83 -8.16
N GLU A 62 4.83 12.75 -7.68
CA GLU A 62 3.54 13.10 -8.31
C GLU A 62 3.65 13.69 -9.73
N ASN A 63 4.87 14.06 -10.15
CA ASN A 63 5.14 14.71 -11.43
C ASN A 63 5.54 13.73 -12.55
N GLU A 64 5.78 12.45 -12.24
CA GLU A 64 6.10 11.41 -13.23
C GLU A 64 4.82 10.65 -13.66
N LYS A 65 3.75 11.41 -13.94
CA LYS A 65 2.39 10.88 -14.21
C LYS A 65 2.27 9.95 -15.41
N GLU A 66 3.32 9.81 -16.23
CA GLU A 66 3.31 8.96 -17.41
C GLU A 66 4.31 7.77 -17.32
N ASP A 67 5.36 7.90 -16.51
CA ASP A 67 6.39 6.85 -16.36
C ASP A 67 6.23 6.01 -15.08
N ALA A 68 5.58 6.56 -14.04
CA ALA A 68 5.37 5.88 -12.75
C ALA A 68 4.10 5.01 -12.71
N LEU A 69 3.33 5.02 -13.80
CA LEU A 69 2.12 4.24 -13.98
C LEU A 69 2.26 3.34 -15.21
N ILE A 70 2.18 2.02 -15.03
CA ILE A 70 1.93 1.10 -16.16
C ILE A 70 0.41 0.98 -16.26
N GLY A 71 -0.22 1.84 -17.07
CA GLY A 71 -1.67 1.98 -17.12
C GLY A 71 -2.23 2.67 -15.87
N ASP A 72 -3.12 1.99 -15.13
CA ASP A 72 -3.75 2.49 -13.88
C ASP A 72 -3.14 1.84 -12.62
N LYS A 73 -1.85 1.48 -12.65
CA LYS A 73 -1.15 0.81 -11.54
C LYS A 73 0.12 1.53 -11.17
N SER A 74 0.39 1.66 -9.87
CA SER A 74 1.66 2.17 -9.35
C SER A 74 2.75 1.12 -9.49
N THR A 75 3.91 1.46 -10.05
CA THR A 75 4.97 0.48 -10.38
C THR A 75 5.96 0.19 -9.25
N PHE A 76 6.08 1.11 -8.28
CA PHE A 76 7.15 1.05 -7.27
C PHE A 76 6.65 1.33 -5.86
N ALA A 77 5.88 2.41 -5.68
CA ALA A 77 5.25 2.73 -4.41
C ALA A 77 3.88 3.40 -4.62
N CYS A 78 2.98 3.22 -3.63
CA CYS A 78 1.72 3.93 -3.61
C CYS A 78 1.91 5.44 -3.35
N PRO A 79 0.89 6.25 -3.68
CA PRO A 79 0.86 7.65 -3.26
C PRO A 79 0.87 7.76 -1.75
N CYS A 80 1.28 8.93 -1.25
CA CYS A 80 1.28 9.21 0.18
C CYS A 80 -0.14 9.25 0.77
N GLU A 81 -0.26 8.92 2.05
CA GLU A 81 -1.50 9.14 2.80
C GLU A 81 -1.87 10.64 2.81
N LYS A 82 -3.18 10.91 2.94
CA LYS A 82 -3.71 12.28 2.93
C LYS A 82 -3.03 13.14 3.99
N GLY A 83 -2.51 14.29 3.57
CA GLY A 83 -1.81 15.24 4.44
C GLY A 83 -0.30 15.02 4.51
N LEU A 84 0.24 14.10 3.72
CA LEU A 84 1.67 13.95 3.47
C LEU A 84 1.97 14.32 2.00
N THR A 85 3.18 14.79 1.75
CA THR A 85 3.70 15.17 0.44
C THR A 85 4.90 14.31 0.10
N CYS A 86 4.97 13.84 -1.15
CA CYS A 86 6.11 13.10 -1.64
C CYS A 86 7.28 14.06 -1.91
N GLN A 87 8.36 13.96 -1.12
CA GLN A 87 9.52 14.84 -1.19
C GLN A 87 10.81 14.06 -1.44
N GLN A 88 11.71 14.61 -2.25
CA GLN A 88 13.03 14.03 -2.49
C GLN A 88 13.89 14.16 -1.23
N THR A 89 14.53 13.07 -0.84
CA THR A 89 15.40 12.94 0.31
C THR A 89 16.69 12.24 -0.10
N GLU A 90 17.84 12.79 0.29
CA GLU A 90 19.13 12.12 0.14
C GLU A 90 19.30 11.06 1.24
N VAL A 91 19.58 9.83 0.84
CA VAL A 91 19.92 8.73 1.75
C VAL A 91 21.31 8.20 1.45
N THR A 92 22.10 7.97 2.49
CA THR A 92 23.44 7.41 2.36
C THR A 92 23.38 5.92 2.66
N TRP A 93 23.79 5.08 1.71
CA TRP A 93 23.97 3.65 1.92
C TRP A 93 25.44 3.29 1.69
N GLY A 94 26.14 2.96 2.77
CA GLY A 94 27.59 2.81 2.75
C GLY A 94 28.27 4.17 2.54
N THR A 95 29.04 4.30 1.46
CA THR A 95 29.69 5.56 1.05
C THR A 95 28.93 6.27 -0.09
N THR A 96 27.88 5.66 -0.63
CA THR A 96 27.15 6.19 -1.78
C THR A 96 25.89 6.92 -1.33
N LYS A 97 25.65 8.09 -1.93
CA LYS A 97 24.44 8.89 -1.74
C LYS A 97 23.45 8.59 -2.84
N TYR A 98 22.19 8.37 -2.46
CA TYR A 98 21.07 8.11 -3.35
C TYR A 98 19.99 9.14 -3.10
N ASN A 99 19.33 9.57 -4.16
CA ASN A 99 18.12 10.38 -4.05
C ASN A 99 16.92 9.44 -4.09
N VAL A 100 16.12 9.44 -3.04
CA VAL A 100 14.86 8.68 -2.95
C VAL A 100 13.72 9.64 -2.66
N HIS A 101 12.50 9.26 -3.02
CA HIS A 101 11.31 10.04 -2.68
C HIS A 101 10.62 9.42 -1.46
N LYS A 102 10.26 10.25 -0.48
CA LYS A 102 9.61 9.83 0.76
C LYS A 102 8.41 10.72 1.10
N CYS A 103 7.41 10.14 1.75
CA CYS A 103 6.27 10.90 2.25
C CYS A 103 6.67 11.68 3.51
N LEU A 104 6.57 13.01 3.47
CA LEU A 104 6.89 13.91 4.58
C LEU A 104 5.70 14.86 4.81
N LYS A 105 5.64 15.47 6.00
CA LYS A 105 4.66 16.52 6.32
C LYS A 105 5.08 17.88 5.77
#